data_AF-A0A5C9CAW0-F1
#
_entry.id   AF-A0A5C9CAW0-F1
#
_cell.length_a   1.000
_cell.length_b   1.000
_cell.length_c   1.000
_cell.angle_alpha   90.00
_cell.angle_beta   90.00
_cell.angle_gamma   90.00
#
_symmetry.space_group_name_H-M   'P 1'
#
loop_
_entity.id
_entity.type
_entity.pdbx_description
1 polymer ?
#
loop_
_entity_poly.entity_id
_entity_poly.type
_entity_poly.pdbx_seq_one_letter_code
_entity_poly.pdbx_strand_id
1 'polypeptide(L)'
;MLQTKTPGVFLLAIGLLAAAFAQEPTKPTWKYSSELLRPFWQGDTVEGESVLFIKDEKTGEARASVLFPIREVLTVRNSVGDVTFENGKDFVWKPDSREIVLPAGSRIPSRTPQELRRPAKSQKYELTHRDGNGEIFSVGGSNTPRCRLASLIGTRRICGSPPRRSSIRRRCRDRWLGWSVGNR
;
A
#
# COMPACT_ATOMS: atom_id res chain seq x y z
N MET A 1 13.47 -86.35 -11.93
CA MET A 1 13.58 -84.89 -11.71
C MET A 1 12.19 -84.28 -11.82
N LEU A 2 11.52 -84.08 -10.68
CA LEU A 2 10.21 -83.43 -10.61
C LEU A 2 10.42 -81.94 -10.30
N GLN A 3 10.09 -81.07 -11.24
CA GLN A 3 10.13 -79.61 -11.07
C GLN A 3 8.74 -79.13 -10.67
N THR A 4 8.61 -78.64 -9.43
CA THR A 4 7.37 -78.08 -8.88
C THR A 4 7.20 -76.62 -9.33
N LYS A 5 6.05 -76.31 -9.93
CA LYS A 5 5.61 -74.95 -10.31
C LYS A 5 5.17 -74.18 -9.07
N THR A 6 5.78 -73.03 -8.82
CA THR A 6 5.30 -72.02 -7.85
C THR A 6 4.40 -71.01 -8.59
N PRO A 7 3.14 -70.79 -8.18
CA PRO A 7 2.33 -69.71 -8.75
C PRO A 7 2.73 -68.37 -8.12
N GLY A 8 3.20 -67.44 -8.94
CA GLY A 8 3.48 -66.06 -8.56
C GLY A 8 2.21 -65.32 -8.16
N VAL A 9 2.19 -64.81 -6.93
CA VAL A 9 1.16 -63.94 -6.39
C VAL A 9 1.28 -62.57 -7.07
N PHE A 10 0.38 -62.27 -7.99
CA PHE A 10 0.18 -60.93 -8.54
C PHE A 10 -0.68 -60.12 -7.56
N LEU A 11 -0.04 -59.34 -6.67
CA LEU A 11 -0.73 -58.34 -5.85
C LEU A 11 -1.04 -57.12 -6.73
N LEU A 12 -2.31 -56.99 -7.10
CA LEU A 12 -2.87 -55.84 -7.79
C LEU A 12 -2.86 -54.64 -6.84
N ALA A 13 -1.97 -53.67 -7.07
CA ALA A 13 -1.92 -52.42 -6.32
C ALA A 13 -3.14 -51.57 -6.66
N ILE A 14 -4.15 -51.58 -5.80
CA ILE A 14 -5.28 -50.65 -5.85
C ILE A 14 -4.74 -49.26 -5.50
N GLY A 15 -4.60 -48.42 -6.52
CA GLY A 15 -4.19 -47.03 -6.38
C GLY A 15 -5.17 -46.26 -5.49
N LEU A 16 -4.69 -45.87 -4.30
CA LEU A 16 -5.31 -44.86 -3.45
C LEU A 16 -5.28 -43.51 -4.19
N LEU A 17 -6.33 -43.24 -4.98
CA LEU A 17 -6.58 -41.91 -5.50
C LEU A 17 -7.14 -41.06 -4.34
N ALA A 18 -6.25 -40.53 -3.50
CA ALA A 18 -6.62 -39.57 -2.48
C ALA A 18 -7.12 -38.29 -3.16
N ALA A 19 -8.43 -38.06 -3.14
CA ALA A 19 -9.02 -36.79 -3.53
C ALA A 19 -8.48 -35.70 -2.59
N ALA A 20 -7.52 -34.91 -3.07
CA ALA A 20 -7.05 -33.73 -2.38
C ALA A 20 -8.15 -32.66 -2.43
N PHE A 21 -9.02 -32.64 -1.41
CA PHE A 21 -9.95 -31.54 -1.21
C PHE A 21 -9.17 -30.31 -0.76
N ALA A 22 -9.39 -29.17 -1.42
CA ALA A 22 -8.83 -27.89 -1.01
C ALA A 22 -9.42 -27.52 0.37
N GLN A 23 -8.56 -27.46 1.39
CA GLN A 23 -8.97 -26.97 2.72
C GLN A 23 -9.25 -25.48 2.63
N GLU A 24 -10.46 -25.08 3.06
CA GLU A 24 -10.82 -23.67 3.22
C GLU A 24 -9.86 -23.05 4.26
N PRO A 25 -9.14 -21.97 3.92
CA PRO A 25 -8.31 -21.28 4.91
C PRO A 25 -9.19 -20.79 6.06
N THR A 26 -8.71 -20.95 7.29
CA THR A 26 -9.42 -20.50 8.49
C THR A 26 -9.79 -19.03 8.32
N LYS A 27 -11.10 -18.72 8.40
CA LYS A 27 -11.59 -17.35 8.25
C LYS A 27 -11.00 -16.49 9.36
N PRO A 28 -10.28 -15.40 9.04
CA PRO A 28 -9.76 -14.52 10.07
C PRO A 28 -10.93 -13.86 10.81
N THR A 29 -10.97 -14.03 12.13
CA THR A 29 -11.93 -13.33 12.98
C THR A 29 -11.56 -11.85 13.04
N TRP A 30 -12.37 -10.99 12.43
CA TRP A 30 -12.19 -9.54 12.53
C TRP A 30 -12.29 -9.11 14.00
N LYS A 31 -11.24 -8.49 14.55
CA LYS A 31 -11.28 -7.84 15.87
C LYS A 31 -11.66 -6.37 15.72
N TYR A 32 -12.85 -6.01 16.20
CA TYR A 32 -13.30 -4.62 16.19
C TYR A 32 -12.41 -3.76 17.11
N SER A 33 -12.06 -2.57 16.66
CA SER A 33 -11.32 -1.56 17.42
C SER A 33 -11.88 -0.19 17.05
N SER A 34 -12.42 0.52 18.04
CA SER A 34 -13.02 1.85 17.85
C SER A 34 -11.99 2.93 17.51
N GLU A 35 -10.74 2.69 17.90
CA GLU A 35 -9.58 3.55 17.69
C GLU A 35 -9.25 3.71 16.21
N LEU A 36 -9.48 2.67 15.40
CA LEU A 36 -9.31 2.68 13.94
C LEU A 36 -10.38 3.52 13.22
N LEU A 37 -11.53 3.75 13.86
CA LEU A 37 -12.62 4.58 13.33
C LEU A 37 -12.50 6.05 13.74
N ARG A 38 -11.52 6.38 14.59
CA ARG A 38 -11.27 7.76 14.98
C ARG A 38 -10.86 8.56 13.75
N PRO A 39 -11.52 9.69 13.47
CA PRO A 39 -11.10 10.53 12.36
C PRO A 39 -9.66 11.00 12.54
N PHE A 40 -8.86 10.89 11.49
CA PHE A 40 -7.43 11.17 11.57
C PHE A 40 -7.14 12.59 12.09
N TRP A 41 -8.03 13.57 11.89
CA TRP A 41 -7.83 14.96 12.36
C TRP A 41 -8.02 15.16 13.87
N GLN A 42 -8.54 14.18 14.61
CA GLN A 42 -8.69 14.29 16.07
C GLN A 42 -7.48 13.76 16.84
N GLY A 43 -6.60 13.00 16.18
CA GLY A 43 -5.41 12.41 16.78
C GLY A 43 -4.10 13.14 16.48
N ASP A 44 -3.02 12.65 17.06
CA ASP A 44 -1.64 12.99 16.72
C ASP A 44 -0.96 11.90 15.87
N THR A 45 -1.54 10.70 15.81
CA THR A 45 -1.03 9.53 15.07
C THR A 45 -1.95 9.16 13.89
N VAL A 46 -1.32 8.86 12.75
CA VAL A 46 -1.96 8.24 11.59
C VAL A 46 -1.57 6.76 11.58
N GLU A 47 -2.57 5.89 11.61
CA GLU A 47 -2.41 4.45 11.60
C GLU A 47 -2.83 3.89 10.23
N GLY A 48 -2.06 2.96 9.70
CA GLY A 48 -2.43 2.23 8.49
C GLY A 48 -2.44 3.07 7.21
N GLU A 49 -1.64 4.14 7.14
CA GLU A 49 -1.46 4.87 5.89
C GLU A 49 -0.79 3.97 4.86
N SER A 50 -1.45 3.77 3.71
CA SER A 50 -0.93 2.97 2.62
C SER A 50 -0.15 3.84 1.66
N VAL A 51 1.10 3.47 1.39
CA VAL A 51 1.97 4.20 0.47
C VAL A 51 2.35 3.37 -0.75
N LEU A 52 2.48 4.03 -1.91
CA LEU A 52 3.02 3.50 -3.15
C LEU A 52 4.37 4.17 -3.43
N PHE A 53 5.43 3.36 -3.52
CA PHE A 53 6.77 3.83 -3.82
C PHE A 53 7.05 3.83 -5.31
N ILE A 54 7.39 5.01 -5.83
CA ILE A 54 7.79 5.21 -7.22
C ILE A 54 9.31 5.16 -7.30
N LYS A 55 9.83 4.18 -8.05
CA LYS A 55 11.26 3.95 -8.25
C LYS A 55 11.78 4.79 -9.41
N ASP A 56 12.89 5.46 -9.18
CA ASP A 56 13.70 6.07 -10.22
C ASP A 56 14.71 5.04 -10.75
N GLU A 57 14.67 4.77 -12.05
CA GLU A 57 15.55 3.80 -12.70
C GLU A 57 17.01 4.23 -12.71
N LYS A 58 17.30 5.55 -12.68
CA LYS A 58 18.67 6.06 -12.75
C LYS A 58 19.41 5.89 -11.44
N THR A 59 18.73 6.17 -10.33
CA THR A 59 19.32 6.12 -8.98
C THR A 59 19.07 4.79 -8.28
N GLY A 60 18.02 4.05 -8.68
CA GLY A 60 17.57 2.85 -7.99
C GLY A 60 16.84 3.13 -6.68
N GLU A 61 16.73 4.39 -6.26
CA GLU A 61 15.95 4.83 -5.12
C GLU A 61 14.46 4.84 -5.45
N ALA A 62 13.61 4.70 -4.44
CA ALA A 62 12.17 4.89 -4.60
C ALA A 62 11.62 5.84 -3.55
N ARG A 63 10.58 6.58 -3.90
CA ARG A 63 10.02 7.64 -3.06
C ARG A 63 8.52 7.51 -2.94
N ALA A 64 8.00 7.80 -1.76
CA ALA A 64 6.57 7.93 -1.52
C ALA A 64 6.28 9.18 -0.70
N SER A 65 5.14 9.79 -0.97
CA SER A 65 4.63 10.92 -0.19
C SER A 65 3.54 10.44 0.76
N VAL A 66 3.63 10.88 2.02
CA VAL A 66 2.59 10.70 3.05
C VAL A 66 1.74 11.96 3.19
N LEU A 67 0.58 11.82 3.81
CA LEU A 67 -0.44 12.86 3.92
C LEU A 67 0.02 14.04 4.79
N PHE A 68 0.78 13.78 5.85
CA PHE A 68 1.22 14.78 6.83
C PHE A 68 2.73 14.76 7.05
N PRO A 69 3.35 15.90 7.44
CA PRO A 69 4.75 15.92 7.84
C PRO A 69 5.02 14.95 8.98
N ILE A 70 6.05 14.12 8.80
CA ILE A 70 6.43 13.04 9.71
C ILE A 70 7.21 13.64 10.87
N ARG A 71 6.71 13.45 12.08
CA ARG A 71 7.46 13.74 13.31
C ARG A 71 8.25 12.51 13.76
N GLU A 72 7.60 11.34 13.67
CA GLU A 72 8.15 10.06 14.09
C GLU A 72 7.47 8.95 13.29
N VAL A 73 8.25 7.97 12.83
CA VAL A 73 7.73 6.74 12.25
C VAL A 73 7.67 5.68 13.34
N LEU A 74 6.46 5.20 13.66
CA LEU A 74 6.25 4.19 14.69
C LEU A 74 6.52 2.79 14.16
N THR A 75 5.96 2.45 13.00
CA THR A 75 6.16 1.15 12.36
C THR A 75 5.85 1.23 10.88
N VAL A 76 6.63 0.52 10.06
CA VAL A 76 6.36 0.31 8.63
C VAL A 76 6.19 -1.19 8.41
N ARG A 77 5.04 -1.61 7.90
CA ARG A 77 4.74 -3.03 7.61
C ARG A 77 4.35 -3.22 6.17
N ASN A 78 4.36 -4.46 5.68
CA ASN A 78 3.72 -4.77 4.40
C ASN A 78 2.18 -4.76 4.53
N SER A 79 1.47 -4.95 3.42
CA SER A 79 0.00 -4.81 3.38
C SER A 79 -0.74 -5.88 4.17
N VAL A 80 -0.04 -6.99 4.46
CA VAL A 80 -0.56 -8.12 5.23
C VAL A 80 -0.31 -7.92 6.73
N GLY A 81 0.69 -7.12 7.09
CA GLY A 81 1.05 -6.83 8.47
C GLY A 81 1.96 -7.88 9.12
N ASP A 82 2.44 -8.89 8.39
CA ASP A 82 3.31 -9.95 8.88
C ASP A 82 4.80 -9.60 8.80
N VAL A 83 5.19 -8.71 7.89
CA VAL A 83 6.58 -8.23 7.76
C VAL A 83 6.67 -6.79 8.25
N THR A 84 7.61 -6.53 9.18
CA THR A 84 7.97 -5.19 9.63
C THR A 84 9.33 -4.79 9.06
N PHE A 85 9.42 -3.55 8.58
CA PHE A 85 10.62 -3.00 7.94
C PHE A 85 11.38 -2.08 8.90
N GLU A 86 12.68 -1.95 8.66
CA GLU A 86 13.62 -1.26 9.54
C GLU A 86 14.06 0.09 8.96
N ASN A 87 13.99 1.14 9.80
CA ASN A 87 14.51 2.46 9.46
C ASN A 87 16.04 2.43 9.33
N GLY A 88 16.60 3.12 8.33
CA GLY A 88 18.03 3.12 8.01
C GLY A 88 18.48 1.98 7.09
N LYS A 89 17.68 0.91 6.96
CA LYS A 89 17.99 -0.25 6.12
C LYS A 89 17.01 -0.39 4.96
N ASP A 90 15.72 -0.53 5.27
CA ASP A 90 14.68 -0.69 4.26
C ASP A 90 14.13 0.65 3.78
N PHE A 91 14.08 1.63 4.67
CA PHE A 91 13.61 2.97 4.35
C PHE A 91 14.35 4.00 5.17
N VAL A 92 14.39 5.23 4.68
CA VAL A 92 14.88 6.41 5.40
C VAL A 92 13.84 7.51 5.30
N TRP A 93 13.76 8.33 6.33
CA TRP A 93 12.85 9.47 6.39
C TRP A 93 13.56 10.64 7.07
N LYS A 94 13.02 11.83 6.89
CA LYS A 94 13.51 13.05 7.54
C LYS A 94 12.40 13.65 8.39
N PRO A 95 12.71 14.14 9.61
CA PRO A 95 11.77 14.93 10.38
C PRO A 95 11.21 16.09 9.57
N ASP A 96 9.92 16.36 9.79
CA ASP A 96 9.15 17.44 9.16
C ASP A 96 9.00 17.30 7.62
N SER A 97 9.48 16.19 7.06
CA SER A 97 9.26 15.83 5.65
C SER A 97 7.94 15.08 5.48
N ARG A 98 7.37 15.18 4.28
CA ARG A 98 6.26 14.31 3.83
C ARG A 98 6.75 13.15 2.98
N GLU A 99 8.04 12.89 2.93
CA GLU A 99 8.65 11.93 2.03
C GLU A 99 9.36 10.82 2.81
N ILE A 100 9.15 9.59 2.33
CA ILE A 100 9.88 8.40 2.74
C ILE A 100 10.64 7.89 1.52
N VAL A 101 11.93 7.67 1.70
CA VAL A 101 12.85 7.25 0.64
C VAL A 101 13.28 5.81 0.90
N LEU A 102 13.25 4.99 -0.12
CA LEU A 102 13.79 3.64 -0.12
C LEU A 102 15.19 3.71 -0.75
N PRO A 103 16.26 3.32 -0.02
CA PRO A 103 17.57 3.16 -0.61
C PRO A 103 17.55 2.03 -1.65
N ALA A 104 18.52 2.07 -2.57
CA ALA A 104 18.71 0.99 -3.53
C ALA A 104 18.91 -0.36 -2.82
N GLY A 105 18.18 -1.39 -3.26
CA GLY A 105 18.23 -2.73 -2.66
C GLY A 105 17.32 -2.93 -1.44
N SER A 106 16.44 -1.98 -1.12
CA SER A 106 15.40 -2.15 -0.10
C SER A 106 14.53 -3.39 -0.36
N ARG A 107 14.09 -4.05 0.72
CA ARG A 107 13.12 -5.16 0.68
C ARG A 107 11.70 -4.71 0.35
N ILE A 108 11.41 -3.42 0.49
CA ILE A 108 10.07 -2.87 0.26
C ILE A 108 9.78 -2.84 -1.24
N PRO A 109 8.62 -3.35 -1.70
CA PRO A 109 8.25 -3.33 -3.11
C PRO A 109 8.15 -1.89 -3.63
N SER A 110 8.78 -1.62 -4.78
CA SER A 110 8.68 -0.35 -5.50
C SER A 110 8.48 -0.60 -6.99
N ARG A 111 7.91 0.38 -7.70
CA ARG A 111 7.57 0.27 -9.12
C ARG A 111 8.05 1.48 -9.90
N THR A 112 8.49 1.27 -11.13
CA THR A 112 8.84 2.41 -11.99
C THR A 112 7.57 3.06 -12.54
N PRO A 113 7.61 4.34 -12.93
CA PRO A 113 6.46 4.99 -13.55
C PRO A 113 5.93 4.25 -14.78
N GLN A 114 6.80 3.60 -15.54
CA GLN A 114 6.46 2.82 -16.73
C GLN A 114 5.70 1.54 -16.37
N GLU A 115 6.10 0.83 -15.31
CA GLU A 115 5.39 -0.37 -14.82
C GLU A 115 3.98 -0.06 -14.33
N LEU A 116 3.76 1.17 -13.86
CA LEU A 116 2.45 1.64 -13.42
C LEU A 116 1.59 2.13 -14.58
N ARG A 117 2.13 2.27 -15.79
CA ARG A 117 1.34 2.66 -16.96
C ARG A 117 0.83 1.42 -17.68
N ARG A 118 -0.37 1.53 -18.24
CA ARG A 118 -0.82 0.55 -19.21
C ARG A 118 -0.04 0.73 -20.53
N PRO A 119 0.06 -0.33 -21.35
CA PRO A 119 0.56 -0.20 -22.71
C PRO A 119 -0.24 0.88 -23.45
N ALA A 120 0.46 1.70 -24.24
CA ALA A 120 -0.17 2.77 -24.99
C ALA A 120 -1.29 2.23 -25.89
N LYS A 121 -2.41 2.98 -25.96
CA LYS A 121 -3.58 2.65 -26.79
C LYS A 121 -4.30 1.36 -26.36
N SER A 122 -4.00 0.83 -25.17
CA SER A 122 -4.75 -0.30 -24.62
C SER A 122 -6.03 0.15 -23.90
N GLN A 123 -6.10 1.42 -23.48
CA GLN A 123 -7.26 1.99 -22.82
C GLN A 123 -8.20 2.64 -23.84
N LYS A 124 -9.50 2.30 -23.77
CA LYS A 124 -10.53 2.80 -24.70
C LYS A 124 -10.58 4.34 -24.84
N TYR A 125 -10.28 5.05 -23.75
CA TYR A 125 -10.39 6.50 -23.67
C TYR A 125 -9.03 7.22 -23.60
N GLU A 126 -7.91 6.49 -23.72
CA GLU A 126 -6.56 7.05 -23.78
C GLU A 126 -6.33 8.20 -22.78
N LEU A 127 -6.64 7.96 -21.51
CA LEU A 127 -6.52 8.98 -20.47
C LEU A 127 -5.04 9.37 -20.32
N THR A 128 -4.70 10.54 -20.87
CA THR A 128 -3.35 11.08 -20.84
C THR A 128 -3.00 11.56 -19.45
N HIS A 129 -1.79 11.23 -19.02
CA HIS A 129 -1.26 11.74 -17.77
C HIS A 129 -0.86 13.21 -17.93
N ARG A 130 -0.93 13.96 -16.83
CA ARG A 130 -0.69 15.41 -16.82
C ARG A 130 0.74 15.79 -17.21
N ASP A 131 1.71 14.89 -17.03
CA ASP A 131 3.11 15.11 -17.42
C ASP A 131 3.36 14.93 -18.94
N GLY A 132 2.36 14.51 -19.70
CA GLY A 132 2.48 14.24 -21.15
C GLY A 132 3.21 12.94 -21.49
N ASN A 133 3.70 12.17 -20.52
CA ASN A 133 4.51 10.96 -20.74
C ASN A 133 3.65 9.69 -20.85
N GLY A 134 2.54 9.76 -21.59
CA GLY A 134 1.65 8.63 -21.88
C GLY A 134 0.42 8.57 -20.98
N GLU A 135 -0.08 7.36 -20.73
CA GLU A 135 -1.34 7.15 -19.99
C GLU A 135 -1.18 7.37 -18.47
N ILE A 136 -2.29 7.56 -17.77
CA ILE A 136 -2.35 7.65 -16.30
C ILE A 136 -1.83 6.38 -15.62
N PHE A 137 -1.29 6.54 -14.40
CA PHE A 137 -0.92 5.40 -13.57
C PHE A 137 -2.13 4.53 -13.22
N SER A 138 -1.92 3.23 -13.28
CA SER A 138 -2.88 2.15 -13.12
C SER A 138 -2.29 1.08 -12.21
N VAL A 139 -2.86 0.93 -11.01
CA VAL A 139 -2.39 -0.04 -10.00
C VAL A 139 -2.79 -1.50 -10.34
N GLY A 140 -3.60 -1.71 -11.39
CA GLY A 140 -4.14 -3.02 -11.80
C GLY A 140 -3.83 -3.40 -13.25
N GLY A 141 -2.55 -3.59 -13.58
CA GLY A 141 -2.08 -4.07 -14.89
C GLY A 141 -2.13 -5.60 -15.03
N SER A 142 -2.39 -6.09 -16.25
CA SER A 142 -2.56 -7.52 -16.58
C SER A 142 -1.27 -8.35 -16.60
N ASN A 143 -0.09 -7.74 -16.47
CA ASN A 143 1.20 -8.44 -16.50
C ASN A 143 2.01 -8.28 -15.20
N THR A 144 1.36 -7.86 -14.12
CA THR A 144 2.00 -7.70 -12.80
C THR A 144 1.64 -8.88 -11.89
N PRO A 145 2.61 -9.60 -11.31
CA PRO A 145 2.32 -10.56 -10.25
C PRO A 145 1.59 -9.81 -9.13
N ARG A 146 0.46 -10.39 -8.71
CA ARG A 146 -0.52 -9.89 -7.74
C ARG A 146 0.14 -9.01 -6.68
N CYS A 147 -0.01 -7.69 -6.82
CA CYS A 147 0.62 -6.73 -5.94
C CYS A 147 0.04 -6.86 -4.52
N ARG A 148 0.83 -7.35 -3.56
CA ARG A 148 0.62 -7.06 -2.13
C ARG A 148 1.09 -5.62 -1.88
N LEU A 149 0.30 -4.68 -2.39
CA LEU A 149 0.61 -3.26 -2.43
C LEU A 149 -0.07 -2.60 -1.24
N ALA A 150 0.74 -2.22 -0.26
CA ALA A 150 0.51 -1.13 0.70
C ALA A 150 1.53 -1.37 1.80
N SER A 151 2.60 -0.57 1.87
CA SER A 151 3.28 -0.52 3.15
C SER A 151 2.37 0.25 4.10
N LEU A 152 1.91 -0.38 5.19
CA LEU A 152 1.16 0.30 6.24
C LEU A 152 2.15 1.04 7.12
N ILE A 153 2.00 2.35 7.16
CA ILE A 153 2.86 3.22 7.95
C ILE A 153 2.05 3.78 9.10
N GLY A 154 2.54 3.55 10.32
CA GLY A 154 2.15 4.30 11.50
C GLY A 154 3.09 5.50 11.66
N THR A 155 2.56 6.72 11.57
CA THR A 155 3.35 7.96 11.79
C THR A 155 2.71 8.85 12.86
N ARG A 156 3.54 9.50 13.69
CA ARG A 156 3.11 10.66 14.48
C ARG A 156 3.31 11.95 13.69
N ARG A 157 2.42 12.91 13.93
CA ARG A 157 2.38 14.21 13.26
C ARG A 157 2.82 15.36 14.15
N ILE A 158 3.15 16.47 13.50
CA ILE A 158 3.18 17.79 14.11
C ILE A 158 1.74 18.33 14.12
N CYS A 159 1.02 18.15 15.22
CA CYS A 159 -0.16 18.97 15.47
C CYS A 159 0.29 20.18 16.29
N GLY A 160 0.27 21.37 15.68
CA GLY A 160 0.10 22.59 16.46
C GLY A 160 -1.15 22.42 17.31
N SER A 161 -1.04 22.74 18.61
CA SER A 161 -2.11 22.57 19.57
C SER A 161 -3.45 23.11 19.02
N PRO A 162 -4.58 22.40 19.20
CA PRO A 162 -5.85 22.94 18.77
C PRO A 162 -6.09 24.28 19.48
N PRO A 163 -6.45 25.36 18.77
CA PRO A 163 -6.78 26.61 19.44
C PRO A 163 -7.98 26.39 20.36
N ARG A 164 -7.88 26.91 21.59
CA ARG A 164 -8.96 26.84 22.59
C ARG A 164 -10.29 27.26 21.97
N ARG A 165 -11.33 26.47 22.26
CA ARG A 165 -12.71 26.46 21.73
C ARG A 165 -13.47 27.80 21.77
N SER A 166 -12.90 28.88 22.29
CA SER A 166 -13.58 30.18 22.44
C SER A 166 -13.35 31.18 21.29
N SER A 167 -12.41 30.93 20.37
CA SER A 167 -12.05 31.90 19.32
C SER A 167 -12.70 31.67 17.95
N ILE A 168 -13.31 30.50 17.71
CA ILE A 168 -13.83 30.10 16.39
C ILE A 168 -15.09 30.85 15.93
N ARG A 169 -15.84 31.49 16.85
CA ARG A 169 -17.09 32.19 16.48
C ARG A 169 -16.93 33.60 15.92
N ARG A 170 -15.74 34.22 15.94
CA ARG A 170 -15.57 35.60 15.42
C ARG A 170 -14.88 35.69 14.06
N ARG A 171 -14.18 34.66 13.57
CA ARG A 171 -13.36 34.78 12.35
C ARG A 171 -14.03 34.27 11.06
N CYS A 172 -15.22 33.66 11.14
CA CYS A 172 -15.99 33.22 9.95
C CYS A 172 -17.07 34.21 9.49
N ARG A 173 -17.27 35.36 10.16
CA ARG A 173 -18.31 36.34 9.75
C ARG A 173 -17.77 37.48 8.87
N ASP A 174 -16.47 37.73 8.87
CA ASP A 174 -15.91 38.94 8.23
C ASP A 174 -15.26 38.70 6.84
N ARG A 175 -15.51 37.55 6.21
CA ARG A 175 -14.96 37.23 4.87
C ARG A 175 -16.02 36.71 3.89
N TRP A 176 -17.25 37.18 4.00
CA TRP A 176 -18.36 36.85 3.08
C TRP A 176 -19.17 38.06 2.59
N LEU A 177 -18.64 39.28 2.72
CA LEU A 177 -19.20 40.48 2.10
C LEU A 177 -18.09 41.18 1.30
N GLY A 178 -17.96 40.85 0.03
CA GLY A 178 -16.94 41.43 -0.84
C GLY A 178 -16.91 40.89 -2.26
N TRP A 179 -18.07 40.57 -2.86
CA TRP A 179 -18.20 40.47 -4.31
C TRP A 179 -19.03 41.65 -4.78
N SER A 180 -18.32 42.74 -5.12
CA SER A 180 -18.90 43.84 -5.87
C SER A 180 -18.87 43.46 -7.35
N VAL A 181 -20.04 43.50 -7.98
CA VAL A 181 -20.23 43.42 -9.43
C VAL A 181 -19.46 44.58 -10.07
N GLY A 182 -18.59 44.28 -11.04
CA GLY A 182 -17.87 45.26 -11.84
C GLY A 182 -18.33 45.17 -13.29
N ASN A 183 -19.17 46.11 -13.71
CA ASN A 183 -19.43 46.44 -15.11
C ASN A 183 -18.19 47.13 -15.70
N ARG A 184 -17.70 46.64 -16.83
CA ARG A 184 -17.28 47.48 -17.96
C ARG A 184 -17.20 46.68 -19.24
#